data_AF-A0A1D1Z1C4-F1
#
_entry.id   AF-A0A1D1Z1C4-F1
#
_cell.length_a   1.000
_cell.length_b   1.000
_cell.length_c   1.000
_cell.angle_alpha   90.00
_cell.angle_beta   90.00
_cell.angle_gamma   90.00
#
_symmetry.space_group_name_H-M   'P 1'
#
loop_
_entity.id
_entity.type
_entity.pdbx_description
1 polymer ?
#
loop_
_entity_poly.entity_id
_entity_poly.type
_entity_poly.pdbx_seq_one_letter_code
_entity_poly.pdbx_strand_id
1 'polypeptide(L)'
;CHGGPAEIIEHSVSGFHIDPYHPHQAAQLMVDFFEWCKKDSGHWTKISEGGLRRIHERYTWKIYSDRLLTLAGVYGFWKYVSKLERRETRRYLEMFYILKFRDLVKSVPLASVDK
;
A
#
# COMPACT_ATOMS: atom_id res chain seq x y z
N CYS A 1 -7.51 -11.06 4.55
CA CYS A 1 -8.13 -9.71 4.44
C CYS A 1 -7.36 -8.65 5.25
N HIS A 2 -6.07 -8.83 5.52
CA HIS A 2 -5.31 -7.93 6.38
C HIS A 2 -4.20 -7.25 5.57
N GLY A 3 -4.04 -5.94 5.72
CA GLY A 3 -3.05 -5.14 4.99
C GLY A 3 -3.54 -4.62 3.63
N GLY A 4 -2.60 -4.15 2.81
CA GLY A 4 -2.87 -3.46 1.54
C GLY A 4 -3.83 -4.19 0.57
N PRO A 5 -3.79 -5.52 0.41
CA PRO A 5 -4.73 -6.23 -0.47
C PRO A 5 -6.21 -6.03 -0.13
N ALA A 6 -6.53 -5.71 1.14
CA ALA A 6 -7.90 -5.42 1.56
C ALA A 6 -8.47 -4.12 0.98
N GLU A 7 -7.60 -3.17 0.62
CA GLU A 7 -7.99 -1.95 -0.11
C GLU A 7 -7.98 -2.18 -1.62
N ILE A 8 -7.05 -2.99 -2.12
CA ILE A 8 -6.86 -3.23 -3.55
C ILE A 8 -8.06 -3.97 -4.14
N ILE A 9 -8.48 -5.06 -3.49
CA ILE A 9 -9.55 -5.93 -3.96
C ILE A 9 -10.89 -5.51 -3.33
N GLU A 10 -11.92 -5.45 -4.17
CA GLU A 10 -13.30 -5.34 -3.71
C GLU A 10 -13.94 -6.74 -3.74
N HIS A 11 -14.31 -7.24 -2.57
CA HIS A 11 -14.78 -8.61 -2.37
C HIS A 11 -15.99 -8.92 -3.24
N SER A 12 -15.93 -10.03 -3.98
CA SER A 12 -16.96 -10.50 -4.93
C SER A 12 -17.21 -9.57 -6.14
N VAL A 13 -16.39 -8.53 -6.33
CA VAL A 13 -16.49 -7.60 -7.46
C VAL A 13 -15.24 -7.67 -8.34
N SER A 14 -14.06 -7.43 -7.77
CA SER A 14 -12.77 -7.44 -8.49
C SER A 14 -11.84 -8.57 -8.02
N GLY A 15 -12.32 -9.41 -7.10
CA GLY A 15 -11.61 -10.56 -6.55
C GLY A 15 -12.23 -10.96 -5.22
N PHE A 16 -11.53 -11.80 -4.45
CA PHE A 16 -12.00 -12.24 -3.14
C PHE A 16 -10.94 -12.03 -2.07
N HIS A 17 -11.43 -11.88 -0.84
CA HIS A 17 -10.59 -11.82 0.33
C HIS A 17 -10.53 -13.19 0.99
N ILE A 18 -9.31 -13.61 1.29
CA ILE A 18 -9.04 -14.84 2.01
C ILE A 18 -8.41 -14.47 3.35
N ASP A 19 -8.86 -15.12 4.42
CA ASP A 19 -8.30 -14.97 5.75
C ASP A 19 -7.23 -16.06 6.00
N PRO A 20 -5.95 -15.68 6.15
CA PRO A 20 -4.89 -16.65 6.41
C PRO A 20 -5.02 -17.35 7.76
N TYR A 21 -5.76 -16.80 8.72
CA TYR A 21 -5.96 -17.42 10.03
C TYR A 21 -7.02 -18.53 10.01
N HIS A 22 -7.81 -18.62 8.93
CA HIS A 22 -8.90 -19.58 8.79
C HIS A 22 -8.75 -20.42 7.51
N PRO A 23 -7.78 -21.34 7.44
CA PRO A 23 -7.42 -22.06 6.20
C PRO A 23 -8.55 -22.94 5.65
N HIS A 24 -9.41 -23.49 6.51
CA HIS A 24 -10.58 -24.25 6.04
C HIS A 24 -11.61 -23.38 5.32
N GLN A 25 -11.87 -22.17 5.83
CA GLN A 25 -12.77 -21.22 5.17
C GLN A 25 -12.17 -20.71 3.87
N ALA A 26 -10.87 -20.47 3.85
CA ALA A 26 -10.11 -20.11 2.65
C ALA A 26 -10.26 -21.20 1.55
N ALA A 27 -10.04 -22.46 1.91
CA ALA A 27 -10.17 -23.57 0.99
C ALA A 27 -11.60 -23.72 0.47
N GLN A 28 -12.60 -23.59 1.35
CA GLN A 28 -14.02 -23.67 0.96
C GLN A 28 -14.37 -22.57 -0.06
N LEU A 29 -13.93 -21.34 0.18
CA LEU A 29 -14.16 -20.21 -0.73
C LEU A 29 -13.57 -20.49 -2.13
N MET A 30 -12.38 -21.09 -2.21
CA MET A 30 -11.77 -21.45 -3.49
C MET A 30 -12.58 -22.54 -4.21
N VAL A 31 -13.04 -23.56 -3.48
CA VAL A 31 -13.88 -24.63 -4.03
C VAL A 31 -15.18 -24.04 -4.56
N ASP A 32 -15.87 -23.23 -3.77
CA ASP A 32 -17.12 -22.58 -4.15
C ASP A 32 -16.94 -21.75 -5.42
N PHE A 33 -15.85 -20.98 -5.53
CA PHE A 33 -15.55 -20.20 -6.72
C PHE A 33 -15.44 -21.07 -7.99
N PHE A 34 -14.73 -22.20 -7.92
CA PHE A 34 -14.63 -23.10 -9.07
C PHE A 34 -15.94 -23.81 -9.39
N GLU A 35 -16.75 -24.15 -8.38
CA GLU A 35 -18.10 -24.67 -8.61
C GLU A 35 -18.99 -23.66 -9.33
N TRP A 36 -18.95 -22.39 -8.93
CA TRP A 36 -19.67 -21.32 -9.60
C TRP A 36 -19.19 -21.12 -11.04
N CYS A 37 -17.87 -21.16 -11.29
CA CYS A 37 -17.32 -21.10 -12.65
C CYS A 37 -17.76 -22.28 -13.52
N LYS A 38 -17.97 -23.46 -12.94
CA LYS A 38 -18.45 -24.64 -13.66
C LYS A 38 -19.94 -24.55 -13.99
N LYS A 39 -20.76 -24.00 -13.07
CA LYS A 39 -22.20 -23.80 -13.25
C LYS A 39 -22.52 -22.66 -14.21
N ASP A 40 -21.72 -21.59 -14.16
CA ASP A 40 -21.84 -20.41 -15.00
C ASP A 40 -20.47 -20.01 -15.57
N SER A 41 -20.29 -20.27 -16.86
CA SER A 41 -19.07 -19.92 -17.58
C SER A 41 -18.76 -18.41 -17.59
N GLY A 42 -19.77 -17.55 -17.37
CA GLY A 42 -19.61 -16.10 -17.30
C GLY A 42 -19.04 -15.61 -15.97
N HIS A 43 -19.09 -16.42 -14.91
CA HIS A 43 -18.66 -16.03 -13.57
C HIS A 43 -17.17 -15.64 -13.52
N TRP A 44 -16.31 -16.44 -14.16
CA TRP A 44 -14.87 -16.16 -14.24
C TRP A 44 -14.59 -14.85 -14.96
N THR A 45 -15.22 -14.65 -16.12
CA THR A 45 -15.07 -13.44 -16.94
C THR A 45 -15.49 -12.20 -16.18
N LYS A 46 -16.62 -12.26 -15.46
CA LYS A 46 -17.12 -11.14 -14.64
C LYS A 46 -16.10 -10.70 -13.58
N ILE A 47 -15.52 -11.64 -12.84
CA ILE A 47 -14.51 -11.33 -11.81
C ILE A 47 -13.21 -10.83 -12.46
N SER A 48 -12.79 -11.43 -13.57
CA SER A 48 -11.60 -11.03 -14.33
C SER A 48 -11.70 -9.60 -14.85
N GLU A 49 -12.83 -9.24 -15.48
CA GLU A 49 -13.11 -7.88 -15.95
C GLU A 49 -13.20 -6.88 -14.80
N GLY A 50 -13.81 -7.28 -13.67
CA GLY A 50 -13.83 -6.47 -12.45
C GLY A 50 -12.43 -6.16 -11.94
N GLY A 51 -11.53 -7.15 -11.96
CA GLY A 51 -10.11 -6.99 -11.62
C GLY A 51 -9.38 -6.02 -12.55
N LEU A 52 -9.53 -6.19 -13.87
CA LEU A 52 -8.92 -5.30 -14.86
C LEU A 52 -9.40 -3.85 -14.69
N ARG A 53 -10.71 -3.65 -14.53
CA ARG A 53 -11.30 -2.34 -14.30
C ARG A 53 -10.73 -1.67 -13.05
N ARG A 54 -10.66 -2.41 -11.94
CA ARG A 54 -10.11 -1.91 -10.67
C ARG A 54 -8.66 -1.41 -10.81
N ILE A 55 -7.81 -2.16 -11.51
CA ILE A 55 -6.42 -1.77 -11.75
C ILE A 55 -6.35 -0.50 -12.61
N HIS A 56 -7.07 -0.45 -13.73
CA HIS A 56 -7.05 0.70 -14.63
C HIS A 56 -7.54 2.00 -13.96
N GLU A 57 -8.54 1.91 -13.08
CA GLU A 57 -9.11 3.06 -12.40
C GLU A 57 -8.26 3.61 -11.27
N ARG A 58 -7.49 2.76 -10.57
CA ARG A 58 -6.86 3.14 -9.29
C ARG A 58 -5.35 2.96 -9.24
N TYR A 59 -4.80 1.95 -9.90
CA TYR A 59 -3.44 1.46 -9.67
C TYR A 59 -2.61 1.49 -10.96
N THR A 60 -2.52 2.65 -11.60
CA THR A 60 -1.67 2.86 -12.79
C THR A 60 -0.60 3.93 -12.53
N TRP A 61 0.56 3.73 -13.16
CA TRP A 61 1.68 4.67 -13.05
C TRP A 61 1.37 6.06 -13.60
N LYS A 62 0.47 6.16 -14.59
CA LYS A 62 0.01 7.44 -15.12
C LYS A 62 -0.72 8.28 -14.06
N ILE A 63 -1.72 7.68 -13.40
CA ILE A 63 -2.45 8.36 -12.31
C ILE A 63 -1.49 8.73 -11.18
N TYR A 64 -0.52 7.86 -10.89
CA TYR A 64 0.51 8.13 -9.89
C TYR A 64 1.36 9.36 -10.24
N SER A 65 1.93 9.42 -11.45
CA SER A 65 2.79 10.54 -11.86
C SER A 65 2.03 11.87 -11.86
N ASP A 66 0.79 11.87 -12.33
CA ASP A 66 -0.05 13.08 -12.39
C ASP A 66 -0.33 13.65 -10.99
N ARG A 67 -0.66 12.76 -10.04
CA ARG A 67 -0.86 13.14 -8.63
C ARG A 67 0.44 13.61 -7.98
N LEU A 68 1.55 12.91 -8.22
CA LEU A 68 2.84 13.25 -7.64
C LEU A 68 3.30 14.64 -8.05
N LEU A 69 3.20 14.98 -9.34
CA LEU A 69 3.59 16.30 -9.85
C LEU A 69 2.71 17.42 -9.27
N THR A 70 1.41 17.17 -9.17
CA THR A 70 0.46 18.12 -8.55
C THR A 70 0.81 18.36 -7.08
N LEU A 71 1.03 17.29 -6.31
CA LEU A 71 1.42 17.39 -4.90
C LEU A 71 2.78 18.09 -4.76
N ALA A 72 3.76 17.79 -5.60
CA ALA A 72 5.07 18.44 -5.58
C ALA A 72 4.95 19.96 -5.79
N GLY A 73 4.09 20.40 -6.73
CA GLY A 73 3.81 21.82 -6.94
C GLY A 73 3.15 22.49 -5.73
N VAL A 74 2.06 21.91 -5.24
CA VAL A 74 1.29 22.45 -4.10
C VAL A 74 2.13 22.51 -2.83
N TYR A 75 2.80 21.41 -2.46
CA TYR A 75 3.65 21.36 -1.27
C TYR A 75 4.92 22.21 -1.43
N GLY A 76 5.43 22.36 -2.66
CA GLY A 76 6.52 23.28 -2.97
C GLY A 76 6.16 24.72 -2.65
N PHE A 77 4.98 25.17 -3.10
CA PHE A 77 4.45 26.49 -2.76
C PHE A 77 4.19 26.63 -1.25
N TRP A 78 3.48 25.66 -0.65
CA TRP A 78 3.15 25.70 0.78
C TRP A 78 4.40 25.76 1.67
N LYS A 79 5.48 25.06 1.30
CA LYS A 79 6.76 25.10 2.01
C LYS A 79 7.35 26.52 2.07
N TYR A 80 7.13 27.34 1.05
CA TYR A 80 7.57 28.73 1.06
C TYR A 80 6.70 29.61 1.96
N VAL A 81 5.38 29.41 1.93
CA VAL A 81 4.43 30.18 2.74
C VAL A 81 4.55 29.84 4.23
N SER A 82 4.65 28.56 4.59
CA SER A 82 4.64 28.08 5.98
C SER A 82 6.03 28.06 6.65
N LYS A 83 7.00 28.83 6.13
CA LYS A 83 8.44 28.68 6.49
C LYS A 83 8.76 29.10 7.93
N LEU A 84 8.08 30.12 8.44
CA LEU A 84 8.31 30.67 9.78
C LEU A 84 7.77 29.74 10.87
N GLU A 85 6.56 29.19 10.71
CA GLU A 85 5.93 28.27 11.67
C GLU A 85 6.68 26.92 11.80
N ARG A 86 7.27 26.42 10.70
CA ARG A 86 7.99 25.13 10.71
C ARG A 86 9.38 25.17 11.34
N ARG A 87 9.87 26.34 11.79
CA ARG A 87 11.24 26.50 12.31
C ARG A 87 11.43 25.76 13.63
N GLU A 88 10.44 25.81 14.53
CA GLU A 88 10.51 25.15 15.84
C GLU A 88 10.47 23.62 15.69
N THR A 89 9.53 23.10 14.91
CA THR A 89 9.44 21.67 14.58
C THR A 89 10.74 21.16 13.95
N ARG A 90 11.36 21.95 13.07
CA ARG A 90 12.66 21.60 12.48
C ARG A 90 13.75 21.46 13.54
N ARG A 91 13.86 22.40 14.49
CA ARG A 91 14.86 22.32 15.57
C ARG A 91 14.59 21.12 16.49
N TYR A 92 13.33 20.81 16.77
CA TYR A 92 12.96 19.62 17.54
C TYR A 92 13.39 18.33 16.83
N LEU A 93 13.15 18.22 15.52
CA LEU A 93 13.58 17.07 14.72
C LEU A 93 15.11 16.95 14.64
N GLU A 94 15.83 18.07 14.52
CA GLU A 94 17.29 18.11 14.59
C GLU A 94 17.81 17.59 15.93
N MET A 95 17.24 18.07 17.04
CA MET A 95 17.55 17.59 18.39
C MET A 95 17.25 16.09 18.53
N PHE A 96 16.10 15.62 18.06
CA PHE A 96 15.71 14.21 18.11
C PHE A 96 16.68 13.31 17.34
N TYR A 97 17.08 13.75 16.14
CA TYR A 97 18.07 13.04 15.33
C TYR A 97 19.42 12.94 16.05
N ILE A 98 19.92 14.07 16.57
CA ILE A 98 21.26 14.15 17.19
C ILE A 98 21.32 13.40 18.52
N LEU A 99 20.32 13.59 19.39
CA LEU A 99 20.37 13.10 20.79
C LEU A 99 19.75 11.72 21.00
N LYS A 100 18.97 11.18 20.04
CA LYS A 100 18.32 9.87 20.17
C LYS A 100 18.65 8.95 19.02
N PHE A 101 18.29 9.33 17.80
CA PHE A 101 18.44 8.45 16.65
C PHE A 101 19.91 8.06 16.42
N ARG A 102 20.82 9.02 16.45
CA ARG A 102 22.24 8.78 16.19
C ARG A 102 22.87 7.80 17.19
N ASP A 103 22.48 7.85 18.46
CA ASP A 103 23.02 6.95 19.48
C ASP A 103 22.44 5.53 19.35
N LEU A 104 21.16 5.40 18.99
CA LEU A 104 20.56 4.09 18.65
C LEU A 104 21.24 3.44 17.44
N VAL A 105 21.62 4.22 16.42
CA VAL A 105 22.35 3.69 15.26
C VAL A 105 23.72 3.14 15.66
N LYS A 106 24.43 3.81 16.58
CA LYS A 106 25.75 3.34 17.05
C LYS A 106 25.68 2.00 17.79
N SER A 107 24.54 1.66 18.39
CA SER A 107 24.38 0.38 19.09
C SER A 107 24.07 -0.78 18.14
N VAL A 108 23.78 -0.51 16.86
CA VAL A 108 23.58 -1.56 15.85
C VAL A 108 24.95 -2.10 15.42
N PRO A 109 25.22 -3.41 15.56
CA PRO A 109 26.48 -4.00 15.11
C PRO A 109 26.71 -3.78 13.61
N LEU A 110 27.93 -3.41 13.24
CA LEU A 110 28.35 -3.36 11.84
C LEU A 110 28.41 -4.78 11.28
N ALA A 111 28.06 -4.94 10.00
CA ALA A 111 28.18 -6.22 9.32
C ALA A 111 29.67 -6.65 9.30
N SER A 112 29.97 -7.86 9.78
CA SER A 112 31.28 -8.47 9.60
C SER A 112 31.42 -8.90 8.13
N VAL A 113 32.46 -8.41 7.46
CA VAL A 113 32.89 -8.99 6.19
C VAL A 113 33.80 -10.15 6.53
N ASP A 114 33.22 -11.34 6.69
CA ASP A 114 34.01 -12.57 6.76
C ASP A 114 34.67 -12.76 5.38
N LYS A 115 36.01 -12.76 5.36
CA LYS A 115 36.85 -13.11 4.21
C LYS A 115 37.22 -14.58 4.25
#